data_AF-R5K9J4-F1
#
_entry.id   AF-R5K9J4-F1
#
_cell.length_a   1.000
_cell.length_b   1.000
_cell.length_c   1.000
_cell.angle_alpha   90.00
_cell.angle_beta   90.00
_cell.angle_gamma   90.00
#
_symmetry.space_group_name_H-M   'P 1'
#
loop_
_entity.id
_entity.type
_entity.pdbx_description
1 polymer ?
#
loop_
_entity_poly.entity_id
_entity_poly.type
_entity_poly.pdbx_seq_one_letter_code
_entity_poly.pdbx_strand_id
1 'polypeptide(L)'
;MINIYSNSNTPSFTGGITRKLGRTYCSCEQDIVDIFNKHPQKNGIAGQLPKSWIEKLNASEFVNNKREVIQNIYQQFASIVKTASDNVVEAADKLTNVLRNYKILTEKQSYNIRKINTSGYSHIENGYILEGTNGAESLFVKEFKDLSNIEPRLYKYKTKRDGKYIELARALQLNNQLKDRHIMHTNWGDTQNRFMVSEYVKPLKRYKSKIEIKESYNNEKELIEDLNKKYGFRYYEIKNNNVKLGFEYEDKFYSYPEDRIIYNYFFSLLEKLNLKHIDLMDNPANYIVSKDKDGNPLLKLIDFGGISK
;
A
#
# COMPACT_ATOMS: atom_id res chain seq x y z
N MET A 1 -4.93 -1.05 32.76
CA MET A 1 -4.74 -0.02 31.71
C MET A 1 -3.26 0.06 31.42
N ILE A 2 -2.80 -0.49 30.30
CA ILE A 2 -1.38 -0.46 29.93
C ILE A 2 -1.19 0.71 28.96
N ASN A 3 -0.43 1.70 29.43
CA ASN A 3 0.01 2.85 28.67
C ASN A 3 1.16 2.38 27.76
N ILE A 4 0.92 2.26 26.45
CA ILE A 4 1.95 1.84 25.49
C ILE A 4 2.37 3.04 24.66
N TYR A 5 3.45 3.66 25.11
CA TYR A 5 4.42 4.48 24.37
C TYR A 5 3.92 5.18 23.10
N SER A 6 3.57 6.45 23.24
CA SER A 6 3.67 7.41 22.14
C SER A 6 5.13 7.51 21.72
N ASN A 7 5.50 6.81 20.64
CA ASN A 7 6.81 6.98 20.01
C ASN A 7 6.81 8.34 19.28
N SER A 8 7.12 9.41 20.01
CA SER A 8 7.05 10.80 19.59
C SER A 8 8.16 11.26 18.64
N ASN A 9 8.86 10.33 17.97
CA ASN A 9 9.96 10.64 17.04
C ASN A 9 9.57 10.68 15.56
N THR A 10 8.27 10.66 15.22
CA THR A 10 7.83 10.90 13.83
C THR A 10 7.42 12.37 13.64
N PRO A 11 8.21 13.18 12.91
CA PRO A 11 7.81 14.53 12.51
C PRO A 11 6.70 14.43 11.46
N SER A 12 5.46 14.24 11.87
CA SER A 12 4.37 14.11 10.92
C SER A 12 4.06 15.50 10.32
N PHE A 13 4.61 15.81 9.15
CA PHE A 13 4.29 17.02 8.40
C PHE A 13 2.77 17.19 8.21
N THR A 14 2.03 16.08 8.10
CA THR A 14 0.58 15.99 7.86
C THR A 14 -0.20 15.40 9.06
N GLY A 15 0.41 15.33 10.24
CA GLY A 15 -0.05 14.51 11.37
C GLY A 15 -1.54 14.52 11.68
N GLY A 16 -2.19 15.69 11.63
CA GLY A 16 -3.63 15.82 11.84
C GLY A 16 -4.45 15.04 10.82
N ILE A 17 -4.25 15.29 9.52
CA ILE A 17 -5.00 14.64 8.44
C ILE A 17 -4.69 13.14 8.40
N THR A 18 -3.40 12.78 8.39
CA THR A 18 -2.96 11.38 8.33
C THR A 18 -3.52 10.56 9.48
N ARG A 19 -3.49 11.11 10.70
CA ARG A 19 -4.05 10.45 11.89
C ARG A 19 -5.58 10.34 11.80
N LYS A 20 -6.25 11.35 11.25
CA LYS A 20 -7.72 11.35 11.11
C LYS A 20 -8.18 10.30 10.11
N LEU A 21 -7.57 10.28 8.91
CA LEU A 21 -7.83 9.25 7.90
C LEU A 21 -7.42 7.85 8.38
N GLY A 22 -6.29 7.75 9.09
CA GLY A 22 -5.82 6.48 9.66
C GLY A 22 -6.71 5.89 10.77
N ARG A 23 -7.62 6.68 11.35
CA ARG A 23 -8.51 6.26 12.45
C ARG A 23 -9.97 6.14 12.04
N THR A 24 -10.37 6.80 10.95
CA THR A 24 -11.77 7.01 10.60
C THR A 24 -12.06 6.36 9.26
N TYR A 25 -12.99 5.42 9.25
CA TYR A 25 -13.55 4.96 7.98
C TYR A 25 -14.35 6.10 7.33
N CYS A 26 -13.98 6.46 6.11
CA CYS A 26 -14.69 7.46 5.32
C CYS A 26 -15.53 6.74 4.26
N SER A 27 -16.84 7.01 4.28
CA SER A 27 -17.81 6.27 3.45
C SER A 27 -17.85 6.77 2.01
N CYS A 28 -17.47 8.04 1.79
CA CYS A 28 -17.46 8.67 0.49
C CYS A 28 -16.35 9.72 0.38
N GLU A 29 -16.05 10.13 -0.86
CA GLU A 29 -15.02 11.13 -1.15
C GLU A 29 -15.30 12.48 -0.46
N GLN A 30 -16.57 12.87 -0.31
CA GLN A 30 -16.94 14.13 0.33
C GLN A 30 -16.48 14.20 1.79
N ASP A 31 -16.61 13.10 2.55
CA ASP A 31 -16.15 13.02 3.95
C ASP A 31 -14.65 13.37 4.05
N ILE A 32 -13.88 12.96 3.04
CA ILE A 32 -12.43 13.13 2.98
C ILE A 32 -12.09 14.54 2.53
N VAL A 33 -12.78 15.06 1.50
CA VAL A 33 -12.64 16.45 1.03
C VAL A 33 -12.91 17.43 2.18
N ASP A 34 -13.95 17.19 2.99
CA ASP A 34 -14.27 18.02 4.15
C ASP A 34 -13.17 17.99 5.23
N ILE A 35 -12.43 16.88 5.34
CA ILE A 35 -11.25 16.79 6.21
C ILE A 35 -10.13 17.65 5.66
N PHE A 36 -9.85 17.58 4.36
CA PHE A 36 -8.81 18.38 3.72
C PHE A 36 -9.12 19.89 3.75
N ASN A 37 -10.37 20.27 3.53
CA ASN A 37 -10.81 21.68 3.55
C ASN A 37 -10.67 22.33 4.93
N LYS A 38 -10.70 21.55 6.01
CA LYS A 38 -10.40 22.03 7.37
C LYS A 38 -8.91 22.26 7.62
N HIS A 39 -8.06 21.87 6.68
CA HIS A 39 -6.60 21.91 6.78
C HIS A 39 -5.95 22.35 5.44
N PRO A 40 -6.31 23.53 4.90
CA PRO A 40 -5.87 23.97 3.56
C PRO A 40 -4.33 24.05 3.42
N GLN A 41 -3.62 24.37 4.50
CA GLN A 41 -2.15 24.43 4.56
C GLN A 41 -1.45 23.09 4.31
N LYS A 42 -2.18 21.99 4.17
CA LYS A 42 -1.65 20.66 3.86
C LYS A 42 -1.67 20.34 2.36
N ASN A 43 -2.23 21.21 1.52
CA ASN A 43 -2.21 21.11 0.06
C ASN A 43 -2.59 19.71 -0.46
N GLY A 44 -3.61 19.08 0.14
CA GLY A 44 -4.07 17.76 -0.30
C GLY A 44 -3.16 16.58 0.04
N ILE A 45 -2.11 16.76 0.86
CA ILE A 45 -1.15 15.69 1.19
C ILE A 45 -1.52 14.98 2.50
N ALA A 46 -1.51 13.64 2.48
CA ALA A 46 -1.64 12.78 3.66
C ALA A 46 -0.71 11.56 3.59
N GLY A 47 -0.29 11.04 4.74
CA GLY A 47 0.74 10.02 4.88
C GLY A 47 2.12 10.58 5.27
N GLN A 48 3.16 9.75 5.15
CA GLN A 48 4.54 10.08 5.49
C GLN A 48 5.51 9.61 4.39
N LEU A 49 6.68 10.23 4.30
CA LEU A 49 7.78 9.69 3.50
C LEU A 49 8.17 8.30 4.01
N PRO A 50 8.84 7.46 3.19
CA PRO A 50 9.28 6.16 3.61
C PRO A 50 10.11 6.21 4.89
N LYS A 51 9.95 5.22 5.75
CA LYS A 51 10.61 5.19 7.08
C LYS A 51 12.13 5.34 6.95
N SER A 52 12.73 4.70 5.95
CA SER A 52 14.18 4.75 5.72
C SER A 52 14.64 6.16 5.33
N TRP A 53 13.81 6.94 4.62
CA TRP A 53 14.12 8.33 4.28
C TRP A 53 14.06 9.22 5.51
N ILE A 54 13.04 9.04 6.35
CA ILE A 54 12.90 9.79 7.61
C ILE A 54 14.07 9.49 8.56
N GLU A 55 14.50 8.23 8.65
CA GLU A 55 15.65 7.83 9.47
C GLU A 55 16.95 8.53 8.99
N LYS A 56 17.19 8.60 7.68
CA LYS A 56 18.35 9.32 7.12
C LYS A 56 18.28 10.82 7.38
N LEU A 57 17.11 11.44 7.22
CA LEU A 57 16.92 12.86 7.56
C LEU A 57 17.19 13.12 9.05
N ASN A 58 16.78 12.21 9.95
CA ASN A 58 17.06 12.32 11.39
C ASN A 58 18.55 12.19 11.73
N ALA A 59 19.35 11.54 10.88
CA ALA A 59 20.78 11.34 11.07
C ALA A 59 21.65 12.35 10.30
N SER A 60 21.04 13.37 9.70
CA SER A 60 21.70 14.38 8.86
C SER A 60 21.64 15.78 9.46
N GLU A 61 22.33 16.74 8.84
CA GLU A 61 22.24 18.16 9.23
C GLU A 61 20.80 18.74 9.16
N PHE A 62 19.89 18.07 8.46
CA PHE A 62 18.51 18.52 8.27
C PHE A 62 17.59 18.27 9.47
N VAL A 63 18.06 17.62 10.53
CA VAL A 63 17.20 17.24 11.68
C VAL A 63 16.41 18.43 12.26
N ASN A 64 17.02 19.62 12.30
CA ASN A 64 16.41 20.84 12.86
C ASN A 64 15.41 21.51 11.89
N ASN A 65 15.59 21.37 10.58
CA ASN A 65 14.72 21.95 9.53
C ASN A 65 13.88 20.88 8.81
N LYS A 66 13.76 19.70 9.42
CA LYS A 66 13.18 18.51 8.82
C LYS A 66 11.77 18.71 8.26
N ARG A 67 10.96 19.54 8.90
CA ARG A 67 9.59 19.83 8.44
C ARG A 67 9.60 20.54 7.08
N GLU A 68 10.46 21.53 6.92
CA GLU A 68 10.63 22.30 5.69
C GLU A 68 11.24 21.42 4.58
N VAL A 69 12.23 20.60 4.93
CA VAL A 69 12.83 19.65 3.99
C VAL A 69 11.79 18.65 3.46
N ILE A 70 10.96 18.09 4.34
CA ILE A 70 9.87 17.18 3.93
C ILE A 70 8.86 17.90 3.03
N GLN A 71 8.53 19.16 3.32
CA GLN A 71 7.66 19.97 2.46
C GLN A 71 8.23 20.13 1.06
N ASN A 72 9.52 20.49 0.98
CA ASN A 72 10.20 20.67 -0.29
C ASN A 72 10.24 19.36 -1.07
N ILE A 73 10.56 18.23 -0.41
CA ILE A 73 10.53 16.90 -1.04
C ILE A 73 9.15 16.63 -1.65
N TYR A 74 8.05 16.85 -0.93
CA TYR A 74 6.71 16.62 -1.50
C TYR A 74 6.42 17.51 -2.72
N GLN A 75 6.77 18.80 -2.66
CA GLN A 75 6.57 19.74 -3.77
C GLN A 75 7.38 19.33 -5.00
N GLN A 76 8.65 18.98 -4.81
CA GLN A 76 9.51 18.49 -5.89
C GLN A 76 9.00 17.16 -6.45
N PHE A 77 8.52 16.26 -5.59
CA PHE A 77 7.98 14.97 -6.01
C PHE A 77 6.75 15.13 -6.91
N ALA A 78 5.86 16.08 -6.62
CA ALA A 78 4.73 16.38 -7.50
C ALA A 78 5.20 16.84 -8.90
N SER A 79 6.21 17.71 -8.97
CA SER A 79 6.83 18.13 -10.24
C SER A 79 7.50 16.97 -10.98
N ILE A 80 8.13 16.04 -10.25
CA ILE A 80 8.75 14.83 -10.80
C ILE A 80 7.70 13.90 -11.40
N VAL A 81 6.58 13.65 -10.71
CA VAL A 81 5.49 12.82 -11.25
C VAL A 81 4.94 13.42 -12.53
N LYS A 82 4.73 14.73 -12.58
CA LYS A 82 4.36 15.44 -13.81
C LYS A 82 5.42 15.28 -14.91
N THR A 83 6.70 15.42 -14.59
CA THR A 83 7.79 15.22 -15.56
C THR A 83 7.77 13.78 -16.10
N ALA A 84 7.45 12.79 -15.26
CA ALA A 84 7.45 11.38 -15.62
C ALA A 84 6.34 10.99 -16.62
N SER A 85 5.28 11.80 -16.80
CA SER A 85 4.29 11.56 -17.86
C SER A 85 4.90 11.65 -19.24
N ASP A 86 5.87 12.56 -19.40
CA ASP A 86 6.46 12.95 -20.67
C ASP A 86 7.86 12.35 -20.84
N ASN A 87 8.68 12.39 -19.79
CA ASN A 87 10.07 11.95 -19.82
C ASN A 87 10.49 11.28 -18.51
N VAL A 88 10.46 9.94 -18.50
CA VAL A 88 10.83 9.15 -17.32
C VAL A 88 12.31 9.24 -16.95
N VAL A 89 13.20 9.49 -17.92
CA VAL A 89 14.65 9.61 -17.66
C VAL A 89 14.94 10.90 -16.90
N GLU A 90 14.42 12.02 -17.41
CA GLU A 90 14.56 13.33 -16.75
C GLU A 90 13.93 13.34 -15.35
N ALA A 91 12.76 12.71 -15.20
CA ALA A 91 12.11 12.57 -13.90
C ALA A 91 12.96 11.75 -12.92
N ALA A 92 13.63 10.69 -13.40
CA ALA A 92 14.51 9.85 -12.59
C ALA A 92 15.75 10.62 -12.11
N ASP A 93 16.35 11.43 -12.99
CA ASP A 93 17.47 12.30 -12.65
C ASP A 93 17.08 13.36 -11.62
N LYS A 94 15.95 14.03 -11.82
CA LYS A 94 15.39 14.99 -10.86
C LYS A 94 15.16 14.36 -9.49
N LEU A 95 14.52 13.18 -9.45
CA LEU A 95 14.30 12.44 -8.19
C LEU A 95 15.61 12.10 -7.51
N THR A 96 16.56 11.54 -8.25
CA THR A 96 17.87 11.16 -7.72
C THR A 96 18.60 12.36 -7.12
N ASN A 97 18.62 13.49 -7.83
CA ASN A 97 19.27 14.72 -7.38
C ASN A 97 18.61 15.30 -6.12
N VAL A 98 17.28 15.39 -6.09
CA VAL A 98 16.54 15.86 -4.91
C VAL A 98 16.86 15.02 -3.68
N LEU A 99 16.87 13.68 -3.82
CA LEU A 99 17.12 12.80 -2.67
C LEU A 99 18.59 12.78 -2.24
N ARG A 100 19.55 12.98 -3.15
CA ARG A 100 20.98 13.15 -2.80
C ARG A 100 21.23 14.47 -2.09
N ASN A 101 20.59 15.56 -2.54
CA ASN A 101 20.68 16.87 -1.90
C ASN A 101 20.28 16.80 -0.42
N TYR A 102 19.27 15.98 -0.09
CA TYR A 102 18.82 15.76 1.28
C TYR A 102 19.47 14.56 2.00
N LYS A 103 20.59 14.02 1.47
CA LYS A 103 21.32 12.87 2.03
C LYS A 103 20.45 11.62 2.26
N ILE A 104 19.32 11.51 1.56
CA ILE A 104 18.47 10.32 1.54
C ILE A 104 19.10 9.25 0.64
N LEU A 105 19.78 9.64 -0.44
CA LEU A 105 20.58 8.75 -1.25
C LEU A 105 22.07 9.07 -1.09
N THR A 106 22.89 8.03 -1.21
CA THR A 106 24.33 8.17 -1.41
C THR A 106 24.64 8.43 -2.89
N GLU A 107 25.87 8.85 -3.20
CA GLU A 107 26.32 9.06 -4.60
C GLU A 107 26.27 7.77 -5.45
N LYS A 108 26.35 6.61 -4.81
CA LYS A 108 26.25 5.31 -5.50
C LYS A 108 24.79 4.90 -5.74
N GLN A 109 23.83 5.51 -5.06
CA GLN A 109 22.42 5.18 -5.18
C GLN A 109 21.72 6.13 -6.15
N SER A 110 20.76 5.59 -6.89
CA SER A 110 19.92 6.32 -7.83
C SER A 110 18.57 5.65 -7.98
N TYR A 111 17.65 6.33 -8.66
CA TYR A 111 16.42 5.74 -9.15
C TYR A 111 16.42 5.67 -10.66
N ASN A 112 15.84 4.60 -11.19
CA ASN A 112 15.29 4.58 -12.54
C ASN A 112 13.76 4.62 -12.45
N ILE A 113 13.09 5.26 -13.40
CA ILE A 113 11.62 5.29 -13.45
C ILE A 113 11.15 4.49 -14.65
N ARG A 114 10.23 3.55 -14.39
CA ARG A 114 9.57 2.76 -15.43
C ARG A 114 8.07 3.00 -15.39
N LYS A 115 7.50 3.45 -16.51
CA LYS A 115 6.06 3.57 -16.69
C LYS A 115 5.45 2.18 -16.90
N ILE A 116 4.31 1.90 -16.27
CA ILE A 116 3.55 0.66 -16.46
C ILE A 116 2.34 0.91 -17.37
N ASN A 117 1.89 -0.14 -18.06
CA ASN A 117 0.69 -0.05 -18.88
C ASN A 117 -0.56 -0.01 -18.00
N THR A 118 -1.30 1.10 -18.08
CA THR A 118 -2.53 1.36 -17.32
C THR A 118 -3.79 1.36 -18.20
N SER A 119 -3.70 0.99 -19.48
CA SER A 119 -4.81 1.05 -20.45
C SER A 119 -6.08 0.30 -20.01
N GLY A 120 -5.95 -0.77 -19.23
CA GLY A 120 -7.07 -1.54 -18.69
C GLY A 120 -7.77 -0.92 -17.47
N TYR A 121 -7.26 0.19 -16.92
CA TYR A 121 -7.75 0.77 -15.67
C TYR A 121 -8.57 2.05 -15.89
N SER A 122 -9.78 2.06 -15.33
CA SER A 122 -10.77 3.11 -15.59
C SER A 122 -10.53 4.43 -14.83
N HIS A 123 -9.70 4.39 -13.78
CA HIS A 123 -9.42 5.47 -12.82
C HIS A 123 -7.93 5.81 -12.70
N ILE A 124 -7.04 5.04 -13.33
CA ILE A 124 -5.59 5.25 -13.28
C ILE A 124 -5.16 5.92 -14.58
N GLU A 125 -4.50 7.07 -14.47
CA GLU A 125 -3.89 7.78 -15.60
C GLU A 125 -2.58 7.09 -15.97
N ASN A 126 -1.64 7.10 -15.02
CA ASN A 126 -0.32 6.50 -15.16
C ASN A 126 0.04 5.68 -13.92
N GLY A 127 0.95 4.73 -14.10
CA GLY A 127 1.61 4.07 -12.99
C GLY A 127 3.11 4.05 -13.24
N TYR A 128 3.89 4.19 -12.17
CA TYR A 128 5.34 4.23 -12.23
C TYR A 128 5.97 3.33 -11.18
N ILE A 129 7.00 2.60 -11.58
CA ILE A 129 7.88 1.89 -10.68
C ILE A 129 9.17 2.72 -10.59
N LEU A 130 9.49 3.15 -9.37
CA LEU A 130 10.71 3.85 -9.02
C LEU A 130 11.67 2.78 -8.52
N GLU A 131 12.55 2.31 -9.40
CA GLU A 131 13.49 1.23 -9.14
C GLU A 131 14.76 1.79 -8.52
N GLY A 132 14.91 1.61 -7.21
CA GLY A 132 16.11 2.01 -6.47
C GLY A 132 17.30 1.10 -6.76
N THR A 133 18.47 1.68 -6.98
CA THR A 133 19.73 0.95 -7.19
C THR A 133 20.56 0.89 -5.91
N ASN A 134 21.48 -0.09 -5.81
CA ASN A 134 22.47 -0.19 -4.74
C ASN A 134 21.87 -0.10 -3.32
N GLY A 135 20.79 -0.85 -3.09
CA GLY A 135 20.10 -0.93 -1.79
C GLY A 135 19.16 0.24 -1.49
N ALA A 136 18.93 1.17 -2.43
CA ALA A 136 17.83 2.11 -2.32
C ALA A 136 16.50 1.34 -2.41
N GLU A 137 15.53 1.71 -1.57
CA GLU A 137 14.20 1.11 -1.60
C GLU A 137 13.50 1.41 -2.93
N SER A 138 12.59 0.53 -3.38
CA SER A 138 11.80 0.77 -4.59
C SER A 138 10.38 1.16 -4.22
N LEU A 139 9.81 2.10 -4.97
CA LEU A 139 8.49 2.66 -4.71
C LEU A 139 7.57 2.46 -5.92
N PHE A 140 6.28 2.41 -5.66
CA PHE A 140 5.24 2.42 -6.68
C PHE A 140 4.43 3.71 -6.59
N VAL A 141 4.27 4.38 -7.72
CA VAL A 141 3.44 5.59 -7.84
C VAL A 141 2.23 5.25 -8.71
N LYS A 142 1.03 5.50 -8.17
CA LYS A 142 -0.24 5.41 -8.89
C LYS A 142 -0.78 6.82 -9.08
N GLU A 143 -0.88 7.25 -10.33
CA GLU A 143 -1.48 8.53 -10.73
C GLU A 143 -2.93 8.29 -11.17
N PHE A 144 -3.84 9.09 -10.64
CA PHE A 144 -5.29 8.98 -10.87
C PHE A 144 -5.73 9.91 -11.98
N LYS A 145 -6.69 9.45 -12.79
CA LYS A 145 -7.34 10.27 -13.81
C LYS A 145 -7.99 11.50 -13.20
N ASP A 146 -8.01 12.59 -13.95
CA ASP A 146 -8.82 13.74 -13.57
C ASP A 146 -10.28 13.44 -13.91
N LEU A 147 -11.10 13.32 -12.87
CA LEU A 147 -12.52 13.01 -12.98
C LEU A 147 -13.38 14.27 -12.79
N SER A 148 -12.80 15.47 -12.71
CA SER A 148 -13.55 16.71 -12.46
C SER A 148 -14.59 17.03 -13.55
N ASN A 149 -14.36 16.57 -14.79
CA ASN A 149 -15.18 16.90 -15.95
C ASN A 149 -16.20 15.82 -16.35
N ILE A 150 -16.34 14.72 -15.59
CA ILE A 150 -17.32 13.68 -15.90
C ILE A 150 -18.69 13.99 -15.27
N GLU A 151 -19.75 13.41 -15.83
CA GLU A 151 -21.11 13.60 -15.33
C GLU A 151 -21.21 13.32 -13.81
N PRO A 152 -21.90 14.15 -13.00
CA PRO A 152 -21.96 14.01 -11.55
C PRO A 152 -22.36 12.61 -11.05
N ARG A 153 -23.26 11.92 -11.77
CA ARG A 153 -23.66 10.54 -11.43
C ARG A 153 -22.50 9.57 -11.61
N LEU A 154 -21.79 9.65 -12.72
CA LEU A 154 -20.63 8.81 -13.03
C LEU A 154 -19.44 9.14 -12.11
N TYR A 155 -19.23 10.42 -11.81
CA TYR A 155 -18.27 10.88 -10.81
C TYR A 155 -18.51 10.21 -9.47
N LYS A 156 -19.72 10.34 -8.93
CA LYS A 156 -20.09 9.74 -7.64
C LYS A 156 -19.92 8.22 -7.63
N TYR A 157 -20.20 7.55 -8.75
CA TYR A 157 -19.98 6.10 -8.86
C TYR A 157 -18.49 5.75 -8.80
N LYS A 158 -17.66 6.39 -9.64
CA LYS A 158 -16.21 6.12 -9.72
C LYS A 158 -15.48 6.47 -8.42
N THR A 159 -15.81 7.61 -7.82
CA THR A 159 -15.09 8.11 -6.64
C THR A 159 -15.45 7.42 -5.33
N LYS A 160 -16.58 6.71 -5.26
CA LYS A 160 -16.96 5.92 -4.08
C LYS A 160 -16.05 4.72 -3.82
N ARG A 161 -15.37 4.22 -4.84
CA ARG A 161 -14.52 3.03 -4.75
C ARG A 161 -13.08 3.37 -5.09
N ASP A 162 -12.87 3.99 -6.25
CA ASP A 162 -11.55 4.01 -6.89
C ASP A 162 -11.00 5.44 -7.05
N GLY A 163 -11.60 6.39 -6.33
CA GLY A 163 -11.17 7.78 -6.28
C GLY A 163 -9.89 7.96 -5.47
N LYS A 164 -9.04 8.89 -5.92
CA LYS A 164 -7.75 9.25 -5.27
C LYS A 164 -7.87 9.46 -3.76
N TYR A 165 -8.97 10.09 -3.31
CA TYR A 165 -9.21 10.35 -1.90
C TYR A 165 -9.54 9.08 -1.14
N ILE A 166 -10.48 8.30 -1.69
CA ILE A 166 -11.01 7.10 -1.04
C ILE A 166 -9.95 6.01 -0.90
N GLU A 167 -9.19 5.75 -1.96
CA GLU A 167 -8.13 4.75 -1.92
C GLU A 167 -7.03 5.14 -0.94
N LEU A 168 -6.60 6.42 -0.94
CA LEU A 168 -5.63 6.93 0.02
C LEU A 168 -6.13 6.79 1.47
N ALA A 169 -7.38 7.17 1.75
CA ALA A 169 -7.93 7.09 3.11
C ALA A 169 -7.99 5.64 3.61
N ARG A 170 -8.43 4.70 2.77
CA ARG A 170 -8.49 3.27 3.11
C ARG A 170 -7.11 2.69 3.32
N ALA A 171 -6.16 3.01 2.45
CA ALA A 171 -4.77 2.59 2.59
C ALA A 171 -4.16 3.07 3.92
N LEU A 172 -4.37 4.35 4.26
CA LEU A 172 -3.87 4.93 5.51
C LEU A 172 -4.57 4.34 6.75
N GLN A 173 -5.87 4.02 6.65
CA GLN A 173 -6.60 3.31 7.71
C GLN A 173 -6.00 1.92 7.94
N LEU A 174 -5.81 1.14 6.88
CA LEU A 174 -5.22 -0.20 6.96
C LEU A 174 -3.79 -0.14 7.53
N ASN A 175 -2.93 0.73 6.99
CA ASN A 175 -1.57 0.92 7.50
C ASN A 175 -1.51 1.17 9.01
N ASN A 176 -2.46 1.95 9.54
CA ASN A 176 -2.48 2.34 10.93
C ASN A 176 -3.11 1.27 11.83
N GLN A 177 -4.14 0.57 11.35
CA GLN A 177 -4.97 -0.32 12.17
C GLN A 177 -4.66 -1.82 11.97
N LEU A 178 -4.14 -2.23 10.81
CA LEU A 178 -3.70 -3.58 10.51
C LEU A 178 -2.17 -3.61 10.35
N LYS A 179 -1.48 -4.11 11.38
CA LYS A 179 -0.03 -4.36 11.33
C LYS A 179 0.27 -5.77 10.81
N ASP A 180 -0.18 -6.05 9.59
CA ASP A 180 0.00 -7.35 8.96
C ASP A 180 0.91 -7.24 7.74
N ARG A 181 1.90 -8.14 7.63
CA ARG A 181 2.89 -8.13 6.54
C ARG A 181 2.28 -8.52 5.19
N HIS A 182 1.08 -9.07 5.17
CA HIS A 182 0.34 -9.40 3.96
C HIS A 182 -0.46 -8.22 3.41
N ILE A 183 -0.42 -7.04 4.04
CA ILE A 183 -1.01 -5.81 3.49
C ILE A 183 0.11 -4.96 2.88
N MET A 184 -0.12 -4.43 1.66
CA MET A 184 0.82 -3.47 1.05
C MET A 184 0.83 -2.15 1.82
N HIS A 185 2.03 -1.61 2.05
CA HIS A 185 2.18 -0.33 2.73
C HIS A 185 2.08 0.87 1.78
N THR A 186 1.16 1.79 2.04
CA THR A 186 1.13 3.11 1.36
C THR A 186 1.87 4.18 2.17
N ASN A 187 2.88 4.82 1.58
CA ASN A 187 3.66 5.85 2.28
C ASN A 187 2.85 7.16 2.39
N TRP A 188 2.52 7.79 1.25
CA TRP A 188 1.73 9.01 1.21
C TRP A 188 0.91 9.14 -0.07
N GLY A 189 0.03 10.13 -0.11
CA GLY A 189 -0.62 10.58 -1.33
C GLY A 189 -0.77 12.09 -1.37
N ASP A 190 -0.77 12.61 -2.58
CA ASP A 190 -1.02 14.00 -2.93
C ASP A 190 -2.30 14.04 -3.78
N THR A 191 -3.40 14.35 -3.11
CA THR A 191 -4.72 14.37 -3.76
C THR A 191 -4.89 15.56 -4.69
N GLN A 192 -4.15 16.65 -4.51
CA GLN A 192 -4.19 17.81 -5.40
C GLN A 192 -3.52 17.48 -6.73
N ASN A 193 -2.34 16.85 -6.67
CA ASN A 193 -1.59 16.39 -7.84
C ASN A 193 -1.99 14.98 -8.31
N ARG A 194 -3.04 14.39 -7.70
CA ARG A 194 -3.68 13.13 -8.11
C ARG A 194 -2.74 11.92 -8.12
N PHE A 195 -1.89 11.74 -7.10
CA PHE A 195 -1.10 10.50 -7.01
C PHE A 195 -0.99 9.96 -5.58
N MET A 196 -0.67 8.68 -5.48
CA MET A 196 -0.25 8.04 -4.24
C MET A 196 1.04 7.25 -4.44
N VAL A 197 1.82 7.12 -3.37
CA VAL A 197 3.10 6.43 -3.34
C VAL A 197 3.08 5.34 -2.29
N SER A 198 3.37 4.11 -2.72
CA SER A 198 3.40 2.92 -1.87
C SER A 198 4.75 2.20 -1.98
N GLU A 199 4.98 1.23 -1.11
CA GLU A 199 6.07 0.27 -1.32
C GLU A 199 5.88 -0.42 -2.68
N TYR A 200 6.99 -0.67 -3.40
CA TYR A 200 6.89 -1.48 -4.61
C TYR A 200 6.86 -2.97 -4.25
N VAL A 201 5.68 -3.59 -4.40
CA VAL A 201 5.51 -5.04 -4.28
C VAL A 201 5.93 -5.69 -5.59
N LYS A 202 7.19 -6.15 -5.65
CA LYS A 202 7.73 -6.80 -6.85
C LYS A 202 7.15 -8.21 -7.03
N PRO A 203 6.39 -8.48 -8.10
CA PRO A 203 5.86 -9.81 -8.32
C PRO A 203 6.99 -10.82 -8.58
N LEU A 204 6.82 -12.03 -8.09
CA LEU A 204 7.64 -13.17 -8.48
C LEU A 204 7.44 -13.46 -9.99
N LYS A 205 8.45 -13.17 -10.82
CA LYS A 205 8.40 -13.46 -12.26
C LYS A 205 8.10 -14.95 -12.47
N ARG A 206 6.98 -15.25 -13.16
CA ARG A 206 6.49 -16.62 -13.42
C ARG A 206 6.20 -17.43 -12.15
N TYR A 207 5.54 -16.82 -11.16
CA TYR A 207 5.06 -17.59 -10.01
C TYR A 207 4.00 -18.61 -10.43
N LYS A 208 4.45 -19.86 -10.60
CA LYS A 208 3.63 -21.06 -10.60
C LYS A 208 4.23 -21.93 -9.50
N SER A 209 3.69 -21.82 -8.29
CA SER A 209 4.17 -22.65 -7.18
C SER A 209 4.10 -24.12 -7.57
N LYS A 210 5.13 -24.89 -7.23
CA LYS A 210 5.08 -26.35 -7.33
C LYS A 210 4.17 -26.98 -6.27
N ILE A 211 3.75 -26.19 -5.28
CA ILE A 211 2.85 -26.61 -4.21
C ILE A 211 1.43 -26.47 -4.71
N GLU A 212 0.77 -27.61 -4.90
CA GLU A 212 -0.66 -27.72 -5.12
C GLU A 212 -1.35 -27.90 -3.76
N ILE A 213 -2.39 -27.10 -3.51
CA ILE A 213 -3.18 -27.25 -2.30
C ILE A 213 -4.09 -28.46 -2.51
N LYS A 214 -3.87 -29.50 -1.71
CA LYS A 214 -4.57 -30.78 -1.84
C LYS A 214 -6.00 -30.67 -1.32
N GLU A 215 -6.88 -31.53 -1.82
CA GLU A 215 -8.24 -31.65 -1.30
C GLU A 215 -8.27 -32.11 0.17
N SER A 216 -7.35 -33.00 0.57
CA SER A 216 -7.27 -33.50 1.94
C SER A 216 -5.83 -33.60 2.46
N TYR A 217 -5.68 -33.43 3.76
CA TYR A 217 -4.44 -33.53 4.54
C TYR A 217 -4.68 -34.43 5.76
N ASN A 218 -3.61 -34.94 6.38
CA ASN A 218 -3.77 -35.73 7.62
C ASN A 218 -4.27 -34.87 8.78
N ASN A 219 -3.94 -33.58 8.77
CA ASN A 219 -4.38 -32.59 9.75
C ASN A 219 -4.22 -31.18 9.18
N GLU A 220 -4.83 -30.19 9.83
CA GLU A 220 -4.77 -28.78 9.42
C GLU A 220 -3.33 -28.21 9.40
N LYS A 221 -2.44 -28.71 10.27
CA LYS A 221 -1.07 -28.21 10.37
C LYS A 221 -0.28 -28.46 9.09
N GLU A 222 -0.45 -29.62 8.46
CA GLU A 222 0.18 -29.92 7.17
C GLU A 222 -0.27 -28.94 6.07
N LEU A 223 -1.57 -28.61 6.01
CA LEU A 223 -2.07 -27.59 5.09
C LEU A 223 -1.43 -26.22 5.36
N ILE A 224 -1.32 -25.82 6.62
CA ILE A 224 -0.69 -24.56 7.00
C ILE A 224 0.79 -24.52 6.59
N GLU A 225 1.52 -25.64 6.66
CA GLU A 225 2.91 -25.71 6.21
C GLU A 225 3.04 -25.48 4.69
N ASP A 226 2.12 -26.04 3.90
CA ASP A 226 2.07 -25.80 2.45
C ASP A 226 1.68 -24.34 2.14
N LEU A 227 0.69 -23.78 2.85
CA LEU A 227 0.31 -22.37 2.73
C LEU A 227 1.44 -21.42 3.14
N ASN A 228 2.25 -21.78 4.14
CA ASN A 228 3.41 -21.00 4.54
C ASN A 228 4.47 -20.99 3.42
N LYS A 229 4.78 -22.16 2.83
CA LYS A 229 5.74 -22.25 1.73
C LYS A 229 5.23 -21.54 0.47
N LYS A 230 3.93 -21.59 0.21
CA LYS A 230 3.31 -21.02 -0.99
C LYS A 230 3.08 -19.51 -0.87
N TYR A 231 2.44 -19.08 0.21
CA TYR A 231 1.93 -17.72 0.40
C TYR A 231 2.54 -16.98 1.58
N GLY A 232 3.36 -17.66 2.35
CA GLY A 232 3.95 -17.13 3.56
C GLY A 232 3.03 -17.22 4.76
N PHE A 233 1.78 -17.70 4.69
CA PHE A 233 0.86 -17.69 5.84
C PHE A 233 1.40 -18.51 7.02
N ARG A 234 1.73 -17.83 8.13
CA ARG A 234 2.30 -18.50 9.31
C ARG A 234 1.19 -19.08 10.17
N TYR A 235 1.52 -20.18 10.87
CA TYR A 235 0.59 -20.87 11.76
C TYR A 235 -0.08 -19.93 12.78
N TYR A 236 0.70 -19.07 13.46
CA TYR A 236 0.13 -18.12 14.42
C TYR A 236 -0.77 -17.07 13.76
N GLU A 237 -0.55 -16.72 12.49
CA GLU A 237 -1.41 -15.75 11.78
C GLU A 237 -2.76 -16.41 11.46
N ILE A 238 -2.74 -17.64 10.94
CA ILE A 238 -3.96 -18.42 10.70
C ILE A 238 -4.77 -18.57 11.99
N LYS A 239 -4.11 -19.03 13.07
CA LYS A 239 -4.79 -19.30 14.35
C LYS A 239 -5.26 -18.04 15.05
N ASN A 240 -4.43 -17.00 15.17
CA ASN A 240 -4.82 -15.76 15.86
C ASN A 240 -5.90 -14.98 15.11
N ASN A 241 -6.04 -15.20 13.80
CA ASN A 241 -7.08 -14.59 12.98
C ASN A 241 -8.31 -15.49 12.81
N ASN A 242 -8.33 -16.70 13.40
CA ASN A 242 -9.41 -17.69 13.22
C ASN A 242 -9.73 -17.96 11.74
N VAL A 243 -8.71 -18.01 10.88
CA VAL A 243 -8.90 -18.21 9.43
C VAL A 243 -9.44 -19.60 9.19
N LYS A 244 -10.60 -19.69 8.54
CA LYS A 244 -11.19 -20.97 8.15
C LYS A 244 -10.47 -21.52 6.93
N LEU A 245 -9.77 -22.64 7.10
CA LEU A 245 -9.01 -23.29 6.02
C LEU A 245 -9.72 -24.49 5.40
N GLY A 246 -10.72 -25.04 6.08
CA GLY A 246 -11.34 -26.31 5.71
C GLY A 246 -12.22 -26.85 6.84
N PHE A 247 -12.37 -28.17 6.89
CA PHE A 247 -13.11 -28.88 7.94
C PHE A 247 -12.52 -30.28 8.20
N GLU A 248 -12.75 -30.80 9.40
CA GLU A 248 -12.37 -32.17 9.77
C GLU A 248 -13.51 -33.14 9.46
N TYR A 249 -13.18 -34.28 8.85
CA TYR A 249 -14.11 -35.36 8.55
C TYR A 249 -13.34 -36.68 8.45
N GLU A 250 -13.86 -37.77 9.04
CA GLU A 250 -13.25 -39.12 9.01
C GLU A 250 -11.72 -39.12 9.26
N ASP A 251 -11.28 -38.53 10.37
CA ASP A 251 -9.87 -38.45 10.80
C ASP A 251 -8.91 -37.74 9.81
N LYS A 252 -9.45 -36.97 8.87
CA LYS A 252 -8.70 -36.14 7.93
C LYS A 252 -9.15 -34.69 7.96
N PHE A 253 -8.30 -33.81 7.44
CA PHE A 253 -8.64 -32.41 7.21
C PHE A 253 -8.86 -32.14 5.73
N TYR A 254 -10.06 -31.72 5.36
CA TYR A 254 -10.44 -31.37 3.99
C TYR A 254 -10.25 -29.86 3.78
N SER A 255 -9.39 -29.50 2.83
CA SER A 255 -9.07 -28.12 2.50
C SER A 255 -10.22 -27.47 1.74
N TYR A 256 -10.49 -26.19 2.02
CA TYR A 256 -11.24 -25.38 1.07
C TYR A 256 -10.44 -25.10 -0.21
N PRO A 257 -11.13 -24.70 -1.29
CA PRO A 257 -10.48 -24.15 -2.47
C PRO A 257 -9.49 -23.02 -2.13
N GLU A 258 -8.41 -22.92 -2.90
CA GLU A 258 -7.27 -22.04 -2.61
C GLU A 258 -7.63 -20.54 -2.62
N ASP A 259 -8.44 -20.13 -3.59
CA ASP A 259 -9.08 -18.81 -3.68
C ASP A 259 -9.91 -18.50 -2.43
N ARG A 260 -10.70 -19.46 -1.95
CA ARG A 260 -11.48 -19.33 -0.71
C ARG A 260 -10.60 -19.21 0.52
N ILE A 261 -9.47 -19.90 0.58
CA ILE A 261 -8.50 -19.77 1.68
C ILE A 261 -7.90 -18.36 1.70
N ILE A 262 -7.46 -17.85 0.55
CA ILE A 262 -6.91 -16.50 0.41
C ILE A 262 -7.96 -15.44 0.80
N TYR A 263 -9.19 -15.61 0.31
CA TYR A 263 -10.32 -14.77 0.69
C TYR A 263 -10.54 -14.80 2.20
N ASN A 264 -10.65 -15.99 2.81
CA ASN A 264 -10.87 -16.14 4.24
C ASN A 264 -9.76 -15.49 5.07
N TYR A 265 -8.51 -15.56 4.61
CA TYR A 265 -7.37 -14.93 5.29
C TYR A 265 -7.55 -13.41 5.37
N PHE A 266 -7.72 -12.75 4.23
CA PHE A 266 -7.87 -11.30 4.19
C PHE A 266 -9.21 -10.83 4.76
N PHE A 267 -10.28 -11.60 4.57
CA PHE A 267 -11.56 -11.34 5.22
C PHE A 267 -11.40 -11.30 6.74
N SER A 268 -10.75 -12.32 7.33
CA SER A 268 -10.52 -12.39 8.78
C SER A 268 -9.66 -11.22 9.30
N LEU A 269 -8.74 -10.71 8.47
CA LEU A 269 -7.96 -9.51 8.81
C LEU A 269 -8.82 -8.24 8.78
N LEU A 270 -9.61 -8.04 7.72
CA LEU A 270 -10.45 -6.86 7.54
C LEU A 270 -11.63 -6.83 8.52
N GLU A 271 -12.19 -7.99 8.87
CA GLU A 271 -13.31 -8.13 9.80
C GLU A 271 -12.99 -7.57 11.20
N LYS A 272 -11.71 -7.61 11.62
CA LYS A 272 -11.26 -6.97 12.87
C LYS A 272 -11.55 -5.46 12.94
N LEU A 273 -11.71 -4.83 11.78
CA LEU A 273 -12.04 -3.41 11.64
C LEU A 273 -13.49 -3.19 11.18
N ASN A 274 -14.29 -4.26 11.15
CA ASN A 274 -15.61 -4.29 10.53
C ASN A 274 -15.56 -3.83 9.06
N LEU A 275 -14.57 -4.33 8.32
CA LEU A 275 -14.36 -4.04 6.90
C LEU A 275 -14.44 -5.32 6.07
N LYS A 276 -14.73 -5.17 4.78
CA LYS A 276 -14.70 -6.22 3.75
C LYS A 276 -14.12 -5.68 2.45
N HIS A 277 -13.51 -6.56 1.65
CA HIS A 277 -13.07 -6.22 0.30
C HIS A 277 -14.06 -6.80 -0.71
N ILE A 278 -14.84 -5.94 -1.37
CA ILE A 278 -15.98 -6.34 -2.19
C ILE A 278 -15.61 -7.09 -3.47
N ASP A 279 -14.36 -6.95 -3.89
CA ASP A 279 -13.84 -7.47 -5.15
C ASP A 279 -12.72 -8.48 -4.90
N LEU A 280 -12.61 -9.05 -3.70
CA LEU A 280 -11.50 -9.97 -3.39
C LEU A 280 -11.77 -11.40 -3.85
N MET A 281 -13.02 -11.83 -3.78
CA MET A 281 -13.41 -13.18 -4.16
C MET A 281 -13.17 -13.35 -5.67
N ASP A 282 -12.33 -14.33 -6.02
CA ASP A 282 -12.00 -14.73 -7.39
C ASP A 282 -11.33 -13.66 -8.27
N ASN A 283 -10.79 -12.60 -7.66
CA ASN A 283 -10.07 -11.56 -8.38
C ASN A 283 -8.56 -11.55 -8.03
N PRO A 284 -7.74 -12.28 -8.80
CA PRO A 284 -6.29 -12.34 -8.56
C PRO A 284 -5.58 -11.00 -8.85
N ALA A 285 -6.26 -9.98 -9.37
CA ALA A 285 -5.69 -8.65 -9.54
C ALA A 285 -5.50 -7.89 -8.21
N ASN A 286 -6.20 -8.30 -7.16
CA ASN A 286 -6.19 -7.62 -5.85
C ASN A 286 -5.12 -8.15 -4.89
N TYR A 287 -4.30 -9.12 -5.33
CA TYR A 287 -3.14 -9.57 -4.56
C TYR A 287 -1.97 -9.97 -5.46
N ILE A 288 -0.76 -9.87 -4.91
CA ILE A 288 0.48 -10.26 -5.60
C ILE A 288 1.29 -11.17 -4.70
N VAL A 289 1.87 -12.24 -5.26
CA VAL A 289 2.93 -12.99 -4.57
C VAL A 289 4.28 -12.35 -4.83
N SER A 290 4.91 -11.89 -3.75
CA SER A 290 6.23 -11.25 -3.69
C SER A 290 7.20 -12.12 -2.90
N LYS A 291 8.32 -11.54 -2.48
CA LYS A 291 9.23 -12.09 -1.48
C LYS A 291 9.19 -11.29 -0.19
N ASP A 292 9.33 -11.96 0.95
CA ASP A 292 9.71 -11.30 2.19
C ASP A 292 11.21 -10.94 2.20
N LYS A 293 11.66 -10.34 3.31
CA LYS A 293 13.05 -9.92 3.51
C LYS A 293 14.06 -11.09 3.47
N ASP A 294 13.60 -12.31 3.74
CA ASP A 294 14.40 -13.52 3.80
C ASP A 294 14.36 -14.27 2.44
N GLY A 295 13.64 -13.71 1.45
CA GLY A 295 13.52 -14.25 0.11
C GLY A 295 12.39 -15.28 -0.07
N ASN A 296 11.59 -15.54 0.96
CA ASN A 296 10.49 -16.50 0.94
C ASN A 296 9.24 -15.89 0.28
N PRO A 297 8.37 -16.70 -0.35
CA PRO A 297 7.11 -16.21 -0.90
C PRO A 297 6.24 -15.48 0.12
N LEU A 298 5.67 -14.35 -0.29
CA LEU A 298 4.79 -13.54 0.54
C LEU A 298 3.63 -13.00 -0.29
N LEU A 299 2.41 -13.43 0.02
CA LEU A 299 1.20 -12.86 -0.58
C LEU A 299 0.93 -11.47 0.00
N LYS A 300 0.65 -10.50 -0.85
CA LYS A 300 0.34 -9.11 -0.48
C LYS A 300 -1.00 -8.69 -1.08
N LEU A 301 -1.95 -8.27 -0.25
CA LEU A 301 -3.14 -7.54 -0.67
C LEU A 301 -2.71 -6.17 -1.19
N ILE A 302 -3.20 -5.85 -2.39
CA ILE A 302 -3.04 -4.56 -3.07
C ILE A 302 -4.42 -4.01 -3.44
N ASP A 303 -4.45 -2.83 -4.03
CA ASP A 303 -5.67 -2.12 -4.47
C ASP A 303 -6.75 -2.00 -3.39
N PHE A 304 -6.71 -0.89 -2.66
CA PHE A 304 -7.61 -0.68 -1.51
C PHE A 304 -8.94 0.00 -1.91
N GLY A 305 -9.20 0.18 -3.21
CA GLY A 305 -10.44 0.75 -3.73
C GLY A 305 -11.69 -0.13 -3.51
N GLY A 306 -11.52 -1.41 -3.22
CA GLY A 306 -12.62 -2.33 -2.91
C GLY A 306 -13.06 -2.36 -1.45
N ILE A 307 -12.40 -1.66 -0.53
CA ILE A 307 -12.64 -1.82 0.91
C ILE A 307 -13.89 -1.04 1.37
N SER A 308 -14.83 -1.73 2.01
CA SER A 308 -16.09 -1.15 2.49
C SER A 308 -16.47 -1.67 3.87
N LYS A 309 -17.42 -0.99 4.52
CA LYS A 309 -18.19 -1.56 5.64
C LYS A 309 -19.38 -2.36 5.11
#